data_AF-A0A5M4DBY0-F1
#
_entry.id   AF-A0A5M4DBY0-F1
#
_cell.length_a   1.000
_cell.length_b   1.000
_cell.length_c   1.000
_cell.angle_alpha   90.00
_cell.angle_beta   90.00
_cell.angle_gamma   90.00
#
_symmetry.space_group_name_H-M   'P 1'
#
loop_
_entity.id
_entity.type
_entity.pdbx_description
1 polymer ?
#
loop_
_entity_poly.entity_id
_entity_poly.type
_entity_poly.pdbx_seq_one_letter_code
_entity_poly.pdbx_strand_id
1 'polypeptide(L)'
;MGKWLFLKRRPDRPAGGDAFRRMFERLDPEFALAREAIQNAVDAAADEAHDSVIVEFEMREDCDLEELLGPPFSDHASANSYVEPDLRLPVEEARRSGRVLLIHDYGTTGLTGDMRNMRSNFYRLMGGLGGSEKPAGGGSYGFGKAAAVLNSQLFTVFAYTVTNEADGRSKLWGTSYLDPHKLGRNDSFDVGGICVDDYRFSLRKRQI
;
A
#
# COMPACT_ATOMS: atom_id res chain seq x y z
N MET A 1 -16.98 0.68 8.12
CA MET A 1 -15.95 0.98 7.10
C MET A 1 -14.88 1.84 7.73
N GLY A 2 -13.59 1.59 7.46
CA GLY A 2 -12.56 2.57 7.83
C GLY A 2 -12.72 3.86 7.04
N LYS A 3 -12.16 4.94 7.56
CA LYS A 3 -12.11 6.23 6.88
C LYS A 3 -10.65 6.52 6.54
N TRP A 4 -10.40 6.99 5.31
CA TRP A 4 -9.10 7.53 4.95
C TRP A 4 -8.76 8.72 5.84
N LEU A 5 -7.56 8.69 6.41
CA LEU A 5 -6.96 9.75 7.20
C LEU A 5 -5.72 10.25 6.47
N PHE A 6 -5.65 11.56 6.25
CA PHE A 6 -4.52 12.20 5.62
C PHE A 6 -3.73 13.01 6.64
N LEU A 7 -2.43 12.79 6.68
CA LEU A 7 -1.52 13.47 7.58
C LEU A 7 -1.22 14.87 7.05
N LYS A 8 -1.31 15.86 7.92
CA LYS A 8 -0.80 17.19 7.63
C LYS A 8 0.71 17.09 7.43
N ARG A 9 1.19 17.66 6.32
CA ARG A 9 2.60 17.73 5.99
C ARG A 9 3.34 18.42 7.13
N ARG A 10 4.43 17.80 7.58
CA ARG A 10 5.33 18.40 8.56
C ARG A 10 6.59 18.92 7.86
N PRO A 11 7.05 20.16 8.10
CA PRO A 11 8.21 20.73 7.41
C PRO A 11 9.53 20.01 7.69
N ASP A 12 9.62 19.29 8.80
CA ASP A 12 10.81 18.59 9.30
C ASP A 12 11.12 17.26 8.59
N ARG A 13 10.29 16.84 7.63
CA ARG A 13 10.45 15.55 6.94
C ARG A 13 10.36 15.70 5.43
N PRO A 14 11.10 14.87 4.67
CA PRO A 14 10.86 14.72 3.24
C PRO A 14 9.39 14.36 2.99
N ALA A 15 8.80 14.98 1.96
CA ALA A 15 7.44 14.62 1.57
C ALA A 15 7.40 13.15 1.16
N GLY A 16 6.33 12.43 1.55
CA GLY A 16 6.18 11.01 1.25
C GLY A 16 6.37 10.70 -0.23
N GLY A 17 5.63 11.39 -1.11
CA GLY A 17 5.77 11.24 -2.57
C GLY A 17 7.18 11.54 -3.11
N ASP A 18 7.86 12.58 -2.59
CA ASP A 18 9.23 12.91 -3.02
C ASP A 18 10.25 11.83 -2.65
N ALA A 19 10.11 11.24 -1.46
CA ALA A 19 10.99 10.18 -0.98
C ALA A 19 10.91 8.93 -1.86
N PHE A 20 9.69 8.50 -2.25
CA PHE A 20 9.53 7.35 -3.14
C PHE A 20 10.00 7.65 -4.55
N ARG A 21 9.75 8.85 -5.10
CA ARG A 21 10.23 9.24 -6.43
C ARG A 21 11.75 9.16 -6.55
N ARG A 22 12.50 9.59 -5.54
CA ARG A 22 13.97 9.45 -5.52
C ARG A 22 14.44 7.99 -5.50
N MET A 23 13.61 7.05 -5.02
CA MET A 23 13.90 5.62 -5.11
C MET A 23 13.66 5.08 -6.53
N PHE A 24 12.69 5.62 -7.27
CA PHE A 24 12.39 5.25 -8.66
C PHE A 24 13.60 5.44 -9.58
N GLU A 25 14.38 6.51 -9.39
CA GLU A 25 15.59 6.78 -10.19
C GLU A 25 16.69 5.72 -10.05
N ARG A 26 16.59 4.84 -9.04
CA ARG A 26 17.64 3.89 -8.66
C ARG A 26 17.23 2.44 -8.79
N LEU A 27 15.98 2.18 -9.16
CA LEU A 27 15.39 0.84 -9.15
C LEU A 27 14.73 0.56 -10.50
N ASP A 28 14.80 -0.70 -10.90
CA ASP A 28 13.86 -1.30 -11.83
C ASP A 28 12.60 -1.67 -10.99
N PRO A 29 11.51 -0.88 -11.08
CA PRO A 29 10.38 -1.00 -10.15
C PRO A 29 9.69 -2.36 -10.23
N GLU A 30 9.49 -2.90 -11.42
CA GLU A 30 8.84 -4.18 -11.65
C GLU A 30 9.68 -5.34 -11.10
N PHE A 31 11.00 -5.32 -11.35
CA PHE A 31 11.91 -6.30 -10.76
C PHE A 31 11.95 -6.19 -9.23
N ALA A 32 12.01 -4.98 -8.70
CA ALA A 32 11.98 -4.74 -7.27
C ALA A 32 10.67 -5.24 -6.64
N LEU A 33 9.54 -5.03 -7.31
CA LEU A 33 8.24 -5.50 -6.82
C LEU A 33 8.20 -7.02 -6.73
N ALA A 34 8.60 -7.71 -7.80
CA ALA A 34 8.63 -9.17 -7.81
C ALA A 34 9.55 -9.72 -6.71
N ARG A 35 10.77 -9.17 -6.60
CA ARG A 35 11.76 -9.60 -5.60
C ARG A 35 11.24 -9.40 -4.17
N GLU A 36 10.73 -8.22 -3.85
CA GLU A 36 10.31 -7.88 -2.49
C GLU A 36 9.02 -8.62 -2.10
N ALA A 37 8.09 -8.84 -3.03
CA ALA A 37 6.90 -9.66 -2.79
C ALA A 37 7.28 -11.10 -2.46
N ILE A 38 8.17 -11.72 -3.25
CA ILE A 38 8.64 -13.08 -3.02
C ILE A 38 9.40 -13.18 -1.70
N GLN A 39 10.28 -12.22 -1.40
CA GLN A 39 11.03 -12.22 -0.16
C GLN A 39 10.12 -12.07 1.06
N ASN A 40 9.12 -11.18 1.02
CA ASN A 40 8.15 -11.03 2.10
C ASN A 40 7.37 -12.34 2.35
N ALA A 41 6.97 -13.05 1.28
CA ALA A 41 6.25 -14.31 1.40
C ALA A 41 7.14 -15.42 2.01
N VAL A 42 8.40 -15.54 1.55
CA VAL A 42 9.37 -16.52 2.08
C VAL A 42 9.71 -16.23 3.54
N ASP A 43 9.94 -14.97 3.90
CA ASP A 43 10.21 -14.56 5.28
C ASP A 43 9.01 -14.80 6.22
N ALA A 44 7.80 -14.86 5.66
CA ALA A 44 6.55 -15.11 6.38
C ALA A 44 6.05 -16.56 6.28
N ALA A 45 6.84 -17.47 5.71
CA ALA A 45 6.48 -18.88 5.55
C ALA A 45 6.00 -19.47 6.88
N ALA A 46 4.85 -20.13 6.86
CA ALA A 46 4.39 -20.88 8.04
C ALA A 46 5.26 -22.13 8.21
N ASP A 47 5.53 -22.53 9.45
CA ASP A 47 6.41 -23.68 9.76
C ASP A 47 5.96 -24.98 9.05
N GLU A 48 4.65 -25.15 8.87
CA GLU A 48 4.03 -26.30 8.22
C GLU A 48 4.08 -26.24 6.68
N ALA A 49 4.36 -25.06 6.12
CA ALA A 49 4.27 -24.75 4.69
C ALA A 49 5.62 -24.35 4.08
N HIS A 50 6.72 -24.44 4.83
CA HIS A 50 8.05 -23.95 4.44
C HIS A 50 8.52 -24.44 3.05
N ASP A 51 8.07 -25.63 2.60
CA ASP A 51 8.41 -26.20 1.29
C ASP A 51 7.44 -25.80 0.14
N SER A 52 6.44 -24.94 0.40
CA SER A 52 5.32 -24.70 -0.53
C SER A 52 4.77 -23.26 -0.54
N VAL A 53 5.59 -22.25 -0.23
CA VAL A 53 5.19 -20.85 -0.40
C VAL A 53 4.91 -20.58 -1.89
N ILE A 54 3.72 -20.07 -2.19
CA ILE A 54 3.31 -19.71 -3.55
C ILE A 54 3.06 -18.21 -3.60
N VAL A 55 3.60 -17.55 -4.63
CA VAL A 55 3.31 -16.15 -4.93
C VAL A 55 2.70 -16.05 -6.33
N GLU A 56 1.49 -15.52 -6.42
CA GLU A 56 0.78 -15.31 -7.69
C GLU A 56 0.58 -13.82 -7.99
N PHE A 57 0.86 -13.42 -9.23
CA PHE A 57 0.60 -12.08 -9.75
C PHE A 57 -0.59 -12.14 -10.70
N GLU A 58 -1.66 -11.44 -10.36
CA GLU A 58 -2.90 -11.38 -11.15
C GLU A 58 -3.19 -9.93 -11.55
N MET A 59 -3.37 -9.69 -12.85
CA MET A 59 -3.94 -8.43 -13.33
C MET A 59 -5.46 -8.60 -13.43
N ARG A 60 -6.20 -7.90 -12.57
CA ARG A 60 -7.66 -7.82 -12.66
C ARG A 60 -8.11 -6.51 -13.26
N GLU A 61 -9.15 -6.58 -14.07
CA GLU A 61 -9.76 -5.44 -14.76
C GLU A 61 -11.23 -5.29 -14.35
N ASP A 62 -11.83 -4.14 -14.65
CA ASP A 62 -13.25 -3.84 -14.41
C ASP A 62 -13.71 -4.01 -12.95
N CYS A 63 -12.78 -3.91 -11.99
CA CYS A 63 -13.12 -3.94 -10.57
C CYS A 63 -13.89 -2.69 -10.17
N ASP A 64 -14.88 -2.84 -9.29
CA ASP A 64 -15.48 -1.75 -8.53
C ASP A 64 -14.56 -1.37 -7.38
N LEU A 65 -14.03 -0.15 -7.45
CA LEU A 65 -13.07 0.40 -6.50
C LEU A 65 -13.69 1.50 -5.63
N GLU A 66 -15.01 1.69 -5.66
CA GLU A 66 -15.67 2.79 -4.95
C GLU A 66 -15.35 2.81 -3.47
N GLU A 67 -15.45 1.65 -2.84
CA GLU A 67 -15.22 1.49 -1.41
C GLU A 67 -13.77 1.81 -1.00
N LEU A 68 -12.81 1.55 -1.89
CA LEU A 68 -11.39 1.76 -1.62
C LEU A 68 -10.92 3.17 -1.97
N LEU A 69 -11.46 3.76 -3.05
CA LEU A 69 -10.99 4.99 -3.67
C LEU A 69 -12.00 6.16 -3.61
N GLY A 70 -13.16 5.98 -2.99
CA GLY A 70 -14.14 7.05 -2.78
C GLY A 70 -13.68 8.13 -1.79
N PRO A 71 -14.49 9.18 -1.56
CA PRO A 71 -14.14 10.25 -0.63
C PRO A 71 -13.88 9.74 0.80
N PRO A 72 -12.86 10.27 1.51
CA PRO A 72 -12.07 11.44 1.14
C PRO A 72 -10.86 11.15 0.25
N PHE A 73 -10.59 9.88 -0.14
CA PHE A 73 -9.41 9.56 -0.95
C PHE A 73 -9.42 10.28 -2.30
N SER A 74 -10.53 10.20 -3.03
CA SER A 74 -10.67 10.86 -4.33
C SER A 74 -10.45 12.37 -4.27
N ASP A 75 -10.91 13.03 -3.21
CA ASP A 75 -10.72 14.47 -3.01
C ASP A 75 -9.22 14.82 -2.89
N HIS A 76 -8.49 14.08 -2.06
CA HIS A 76 -7.06 14.26 -1.86
C HIS A 76 -6.24 13.89 -3.10
N ALA A 77 -6.57 12.77 -3.75
CA ALA A 77 -5.89 12.33 -4.97
C ALA A 77 -6.11 13.29 -6.15
N SER A 78 -7.27 13.98 -6.19
CA SER A 78 -7.60 14.97 -7.23
C SER A 78 -7.06 16.37 -6.95
N ALA A 79 -6.62 16.65 -5.72
CA ALA A 79 -6.13 17.99 -5.31
C ALA A 79 -4.74 18.36 -5.87
N ASN A 80 -4.17 17.52 -6.74
CA ASN A 80 -2.85 17.70 -7.32
C ASN A 80 -2.79 18.95 -8.22
N SER A 81 -2.06 19.96 -7.75
CA SER A 81 -1.74 21.20 -8.49
C SER A 81 -0.27 21.29 -8.89
N TYR A 82 0.55 20.29 -8.53
CA TYR A 82 1.98 20.25 -8.80
C TYR A 82 2.41 18.80 -9.07
N VAL A 83 2.69 18.46 -10.34
CA VAL A 83 3.64 17.42 -10.87
C VAL A 83 3.07 16.72 -12.12
N GLU A 84 3.99 16.50 -13.08
CA GLU A 84 3.98 15.74 -14.33
C GLU A 84 2.75 14.84 -14.56
N PRO A 85 1.83 15.22 -15.47
CA PRO A 85 0.62 14.44 -15.81
C PRO A 85 0.90 13.00 -16.25
N ASP A 86 2.09 12.73 -16.78
CA ASP A 86 2.37 11.50 -17.53
C ASP A 86 2.59 10.26 -16.64
N LEU A 87 2.80 10.45 -15.32
CA LEU A 87 3.07 9.36 -14.38
C LEU A 87 1.88 8.99 -13.48
N ARG A 88 0.78 9.75 -13.52
CA ARG A 88 -0.40 9.50 -12.67
C ARG A 88 -1.64 9.30 -13.50
N LEU A 89 -2.39 8.25 -13.16
CA LEU A 89 -3.74 8.08 -13.65
C LEU A 89 -4.67 8.95 -12.78
N PRO A 90 -5.52 9.83 -13.35
CA PRO A 90 -6.54 10.53 -12.59
C PRO A 90 -7.37 9.53 -11.77
N VAL A 91 -7.68 9.84 -10.51
CA VAL A 91 -8.39 8.88 -9.62
C VAL A 91 -9.72 8.43 -10.20
N GLU A 92 -10.44 9.30 -10.89
CA GLU A 92 -11.70 8.95 -11.57
C GLU A 92 -11.47 8.02 -12.77
N GLU A 93 -10.33 8.11 -13.44
CA GLU A 93 -9.96 7.20 -14.52
C GLU A 93 -9.46 5.86 -13.98
N ALA A 94 -8.71 5.84 -12.88
CA ALA A 94 -8.36 4.62 -12.17
C ALA A 94 -9.62 3.91 -11.64
N ARG A 95 -10.53 4.67 -11.04
CA ARG A 95 -11.86 4.17 -10.66
C ARG A 95 -12.63 3.71 -11.86
N ARG A 96 -12.52 4.30 -13.06
CA ARG A 96 -13.23 3.86 -14.29
C ARG A 96 -12.65 2.59 -14.91
N SER A 97 -11.32 2.47 -14.95
CA SER A 97 -10.65 1.28 -15.48
C SER A 97 -10.81 0.09 -14.56
N GLY A 98 -10.81 0.32 -13.24
CA GLY A 98 -10.91 -0.77 -12.26
C GLY A 98 -9.75 -1.76 -12.37
N ARG A 99 -8.63 -1.34 -12.96
CA ARG A 99 -7.46 -2.19 -13.16
C ARG A 99 -6.64 -2.22 -11.86
N VAL A 100 -6.38 -3.42 -11.37
CA VAL A 100 -5.61 -3.65 -10.14
C VAL A 100 -4.62 -4.79 -10.36
N LEU A 101 -3.38 -4.57 -9.93
CA LEU A 101 -2.41 -5.65 -9.75
C LEU A 101 -2.63 -6.27 -8.37
N LEU A 102 -2.87 -7.57 -8.34
CA LEU A 102 -2.94 -8.36 -7.13
C LEU A 102 -1.73 -9.25 -7.01
N ILE A 103 -1.24 -9.33 -5.79
CA ILE A 103 -0.12 -10.16 -5.41
C ILE A 103 -0.62 -11.02 -4.26
N HIS A 104 -0.82 -12.30 -4.53
CA HIS A 104 -1.29 -13.28 -3.56
C HIS A 104 -0.11 -14.05 -3.00
N ASP A 105 -0.03 -14.21 -1.69
CA ASP A 105 0.88 -15.10 -1.00
C ASP A 105 0.12 -16.23 -0.29
N TYR A 106 0.51 -17.47 -0.55
CA TYR A 106 -0.07 -18.66 0.06
C TYR A 106 0.99 -19.46 0.81
N GLY A 107 0.57 -20.19 1.84
CA GLY A 107 1.51 -20.91 2.73
C GLY A 107 2.26 -19.98 3.69
N THR A 108 1.79 -18.76 3.89
CA THR A 108 2.38 -17.78 4.82
C THR A 108 1.53 -17.68 6.09
N THR A 109 2.12 -17.10 7.14
CA THR A 109 1.41 -16.75 8.39
C THR A 109 0.50 -15.52 8.24
N GLY A 110 0.55 -14.86 7.07
CA GLY A 110 -0.05 -13.56 6.83
C GLY A 110 0.67 -12.41 7.54
N LEU A 111 0.11 -11.20 7.42
CA LEU A 111 0.62 -10.02 8.12
C LEU A 111 0.12 -10.01 9.57
N THR A 112 0.96 -10.47 10.49
CA THR A 112 0.65 -10.59 11.91
C THR A 112 0.88 -9.30 12.71
N GLY A 113 0.20 -9.23 13.85
CA GLY A 113 0.30 -8.17 14.86
C GLY A 113 -0.72 -7.04 14.74
N ASP A 114 -0.68 -6.14 15.72
CA ASP A 114 -1.58 -5.00 15.85
C ASP A 114 -1.17 -3.87 14.88
N MET A 115 -2.11 -3.40 14.08
CA MET A 115 -1.96 -2.26 13.17
C MET A 115 -1.62 -0.95 13.88
N ARG A 116 -1.82 -0.84 15.19
CA ARG A 116 -1.47 0.34 15.99
C ARG A 116 -0.09 0.23 16.67
N ASN A 117 0.49 -0.97 16.69
CA ASN A 117 1.78 -1.20 17.31
C ASN A 117 2.92 -1.03 16.29
N MET A 118 3.76 -0.01 16.46
CA MET A 118 4.86 0.29 15.53
C MET A 118 5.88 -0.84 15.36
N ARG A 119 5.92 -1.79 16.31
CA ARG A 119 6.82 -2.96 16.26
C ARG A 119 6.21 -4.15 15.53
N SER A 120 4.90 -4.15 15.23
CA SER A 120 4.26 -5.25 14.51
C SER A 120 4.77 -5.36 13.08
N ASN A 121 4.75 -6.58 12.53
CA ASN A 121 5.09 -6.81 11.14
C ASN A 121 4.16 -6.02 10.22
N PHE A 122 2.87 -6.00 10.57
CA PHE A 122 1.86 -5.21 9.88
C PHE A 122 2.24 -3.72 9.77
N TYR A 123 2.52 -3.05 10.90
CA TYR A 123 2.86 -1.62 10.89
C TYR A 123 4.20 -1.36 10.18
N ARG A 124 5.18 -2.25 10.34
CA ARG A 124 6.50 -2.09 9.71
C ARG A 124 6.41 -2.15 8.19
N LEU A 125 5.52 -2.97 7.63
CA LEU A 125 5.24 -2.97 6.20
C LEU A 125 4.46 -1.70 5.81
N MET A 126 3.31 -1.44 6.44
CA MET A 126 2.34 -0.46 5.92
C MET A 126 2.51 0.96 6.49
N GLY A 127 2.71 1.11 7.80
CA GLY A 127 2.71 2.40 8.48
C GLY A 127 4.05 3.17 8.46
N GLY A 128 5.19 2.47 8.41
CA GLY A 128 6.51 3.12 8.54
C GLY A 128 6.98 3.86 7.28
N LEU A 129 7.21 5.17 7.36
CA LEU A 129 8.04 5.90 6.39
C LEU A 129 9.52 5.77 6.80
N GLY A 130 10.27 4.87 6.15
CA GLY A 130 11.74 4.87 6.19
C GLY A 130 12.38 5.00 7.58
N GLY A 131 12.05 4.11 8.52
CA GLY A 131 12.73 4.03 9.82
C GLY A 131 13.93 3.09 9.76
N SER A 132 15.13 3.63 10.00
CA SER A 132 16.44 2.95 9.95
C SER A 132 16.74 2.03 11.14
N GLU A 133 15.73 1.58 11.89
CA GLU A 133 15.94 0.74 13.07
C GLU A 133 15.42 -0.69 12.83
N LYS A 134 16.22 -1.48 12.12
CA LYS A 134 16.24 -2.94 12.28
C LYS A 134 17.69 -3.39 12.48
N PRO A 135 17.96 -4.34 13.41
CA PRO A 135 19.24 -5.05 13.41
C PRO A 135 19.34 -5.85 12.11
N ALA A 136 20.56 -5.99 11.60
CA ALA A 136 20.91 -6.59 10.31
C ALA A 136 20.02 -7.78 9.89
N GLY A 137 19.28 -7.59 8.79
CA GLY A 137 18.42 -8.55 8.11
C GLY A 137 17.85 -7.95 6.83
N GLY A 138 17.55 -8.77 5.82
CA GLY A 138 17.34 -8.35 4.41
C GLY A 138 16.28 -7.28 4.10
N GLY A 139 15.38 -6.93 5.04
CA GLY A 139 14.29 -5.96 4.81
C GLY A 139 14.47 -4.60 5.51
N SER A 140 15.59 -3.91 5.27
CA SER A 140 16.11 -2.83 6.14
C SER A 140 15.82 -1.36 5.76
N TYR A 141 15.08 -1.01 4.70
CA TYR A 141 14.92 0.42 4.32
C TYR A 141 13.55 0.85 3.77
N GLY A 142 12.51 0.05 3.94
CA GLY A 142 11.19 0.37 3.35
C GLY A 142 11.12 0.15 1.83
N PHE A 143 12.09 -0.57 1.26
CA PHE A 143 12.13 -0.94 -0.17
C PHE A 143 10.93 -1.76 -0.61
N GLY A 144 10.48 -2.74 0.18
CA GLY A 144 9.32 -3.56 -0.21
C GLY A 144 8.04 -2.78 -0.43
N LYS A 145 7.73 -1.82 0.46
CA LYS A 145 6.60 -0.91 0.25
C LYS A 145 6.86 0.06 -0.91
N ALA A 146 8.09 0.55 -1.03
CA ALA A 146 8.46 1.43 -2.14
C ALA A 146 8.19 0.77 -3.48
N ALA A 147 8.60 -0.48 -3.64
CA ALA A 147 8.38 -1.22 -4.86
C ALA A 147 6.88 -1.33 -5.20
N ALA A 148 6.03 -1.67 -4.23
CA ALA A 148 4.58 -1.74 -4.45
C ALA A 148 3.94 -0.38 -4.78
N VAL A 149 4.33 0.68 -4.07
CA VAL A 149 3.83 2.04 -4.30
C VAL A 149 4.27 2.57 -5.66
N LEU A 150 5.52 2.32 -6.06
CA LEU A 150 6.09 2.79 -7.33
C LEU A 150 5.51 2.10 -8.57
N ASN A 151 4.94 0.90 -8.42
CA ASN A 151 4.23 0.20 -9.49
C ASN A 151 2.73 0.55 -9.54
N SER A 152 2.27 1.47 -8.69
CA SER A 152 0.88 1.94 -8.67
C SER A 152 0.78 3.33 -9.27
N GLN A 153 -0.03 3.49 -10.33
CA GLN A 153 -0.29 4.79 -10.95
C GLN A 153 -0.98 5.80 -10.01
N LEU A 154 -1.54 5.32 -8.90
CA LEU A 154 -2.10 6.16 -7.84
C LEU A 154 -1.12 6.41 -6.69
N PHE A 155 0.06 5.78 -6.69
CA PHE A 155 0.98 5.70 -5.55
C PHE A 155 0.28 5.17 -4.28
N THR A 156 -0.61 4.20 -4.47
CA THR A 156 -1.44 3.61 -3.42
C THR A 156 -1.31 2.09 -3.45
N VAL A 157 -1.15 1.49 -2.27
CA VAL A 157 -1.11 0.04 -2.07
C VAL A 157 -2.06 -0.36 -0.96
N PHE A 158 -2.69 -1.51 -1.11
CA PHE A 158 -3.52 -2.14 -0.08
C PHE A 158 -2.90 -3.47 0.32
N ALA A 159 -2.78 -3.70 1.63
CA ALA A 159 -2.47 -5.01 2.19
C ALA A 159 -3.73 -5.59 2.80
N TYR A 160 -4.12 -6.76 2.32
CA TYR A 160 -5.19 -7.57 2.88
C TYR A 160 -4.59 -8.87 3.39
N THR A 161 -4.92 -9.27 4.61
CA THR A 161 -4.43 -10.51 5.19
C THR A 161 -5.54 -11.21 5.95
N VAL A 162 -5.48 -12.53 5.95
CA VAL A 162 -6.14 -13.39 6.92
C VAL A 162 -5.02 -14.05 7.72
N THR A 163 -5.06 -13.95 9.05
CA THR A 163 -3.99 -14.49 9.90
C THR A 163 -4.49 -15.71 10.67
N ASN A 164 -3.55 -16.56 11.08
CA ASN A 164 -3.81 -17.66 12.01
C ASN A 164 -3.79 -17.19 13.47
N GLU A 165 -3.89 -15.88 13.73
CA GLU A 165 -3.95 -15.35 15.10
C GLU A 165 -5.28 -15.77 15.76
N ALA A 166 -5.31 -15.77 17.11
CA ALA A 166 -6.46 -16.28 17.87
C ALA A 166 -7.80 -15.58 17.57
N ASP A 167 -7.78 -14.38 16.98
CA ASP A 167 -8.98 -13.69 16.56
C ASP A 167 -9.47 -14.11 15.15
N GLY A 168 -8.62 -14.72 14.32
CA GLY A 168 -8.94 -15.20 12.98
C GLY A 168 -9.45 -14.12 12.03
N ARG A 169 -9.19 -12.85 12.35
CA ARG A 169 -9.82 -11.72 11.68
C ARG A 169 -9.04 -11.31 10.46
N SER A 170 -9.77 -10.98 9.40
CA SER A 170 -9.19 -10.36 8.23
C SER A 170 -8.90 -8.89 8.48
N LYS A 171 -7.75 -8.41 8.02
CA LYS A 171 -7.31 -7.03 8.20
C LYS A 171 -7.01 -6.41 6.84
N LEU A 172 -7.44 -5.17 6.63
CA LEU A 172 -7.12 -4.36 5.45
C LEU A 172 -6.43 -3.07 5.88
N TRP A 173 -5.31 -2.74 5.23
CA TRP A 173 -4.69 -1.43 5.32
C TRP A 173 -4.40 -0.89 3.93
N GLY A 174 -4.89 0.31 3.63
CA GLY A 174 -4.50 1.09 2.45
C GLY A 174 -3.55 2.21 2.84
N THR A 175 -2.47 2.41 2.08
CA THR A 175 -1.60 3.59 2.25
C THR A 175 -1.34 4.22 0.91
N SER A 176 -1.30 5.55 0.90
CA SER A 176 -1.06 6.34 -0.29
C SER A 176 -0.02 7.41 -0.01
N TYR A 177 0.95 7.52 -0.91
CA TYR A 177 2.00 8.54 -0.87
C TYR A 177 1.74 9.53 -1.98
N LEU A 178 0.88 10.48 -1.68
CA LEU A 178 0.56 11.58 -2.57
C LEU A 178 1.64 12.64 -2.50
N ASP A 179 1.66 13.49 -3.52
CA ASP A 179 2.52 14.64 -3.51
C ASP A 179 1.97 15.70 -2.56
N PRO A 180 2.81 16.62 -2.05
CA PRO A 180 2.32 17.74 -1.27
C PRO A 180 1.22 18.51 -2.01
N HIS A 181 -0.02 18.38 -1.54
CA HIS A 181 -1.19 19.04 -2.10
C HIS A 181 -1.91 19.82 -1.01
N LYS A 182 -2.82 20.71 -1.41
CA LYS A 182 -3.67 21.47 -0.50
C LYS A 182 -5.11 21.08 -0.71
N LEU A 183 -5.82 20.84 0.38
CA LEU A 183 -7.28 20.85 0.39
C LEU A 183 -7.75 22.07 1.18
N GLY A 184 -8.46 22.97 0.51
CA GLY A 184 -8.79 24.28 1.06
C GLY A 184 -7.58 25.23 1.12
N ARG A 185 -7.63 26.24 2.00
CA ARG A 185 -6.67 27.37 1.95
C ARG A 185 -5.35 27.16 2.69
N ASN A 186 -5.31 26.39 3.78
CA ASN A 186 -4.21 26.49 4.76
C ASN A 186 -3.45 25.20 5.07
N ASP A 187 -4.01 24.02 4.80
CA ASP A 187 -3.36 22.75 5.14
C ASP A 187 -2.76 22.09 3.92
N SER A 188 -1.50 21.66 4.04
CA SER A 188 -0.83 20.80 3.06
C SER A 188 -0.78 19.36 3.57
N PHE A 189 -1.02 18.40 2.69
CA PHE A 189 -1.05 16.97 2.97
C PHE A 189 -0.15 16.23 1.99
N ASP A 190 0.38 15.07 2.40
CA ASP A 190 1.22 14.22 1.54
C ASP A 190 0.96 12.72 1.73
N VAL A 191 0.69 12.24 2.94
CA VAL A 191 0.44 10.80 3.19
C VAL A 191 -0.99 10.54 3.63
N GLY A 192 -1.63 9.59 2.96
CA GLY A 192 -2.92 9.03 3.32
C GLY A 192 -2.79 7.60 3.86
N GLY A 193 -3.65 7.25 4.82
CA GLY A 193 -3.79 5.88 5.30
C GLY A 193 -5.24 5.56 5.66
N ILE A 194 -5.63 4.31 5.44
CA ILE A 194 -6.88 3.72 5.91
C ILE A 194 -6.56 2.36 6.53
N CYS A 195 -7.25 2.03 7.63
CA CYS A 195 -7.04 0.80 8.38
C CYS A 195 -8.40 0.26 8.83
N VAL A 196 -8.64 -1.04 8.60
CA VAL A 196 -9.91 -1.71 8.87
C VAL A 196 -9.66 -3.11 9.42
N ASP A 197 -10.13 -3.36 10.64
CA ASP A 197 -10.28 -4.71 11.22
C ASP A 197 -11.57 -5.37 10.68
N ASP A 198 -11.60 -6.70 10.58
CA ASP A 198 -12.75 -7.50 10.11
C ASP A 198 -13.23 -7.17 8.69
N TYR A 199 -12.29 -6.86 7.80
CA TYR A 199 -12.62 -6.46 6.43
C TYR A 199 -12.96 -7.66 5.55
N ARG A 200 -14.12 -7.66 4.90
CA ARG A 200 -14.43 -8.67 3.86
C ARG A 200 -13.92 -8.19 2.52
N PHE A 201 -12.73 -8.65 2.13
CA PHE A 201 -12.17 -8.26 0.85
C PHE A 201 -12.97 -8.85 -0.31
N SER A 202 -13.59 -7.97 -1.09
CA SER A 202 -14.21 -8.34 -2.35
C SER A 202 -13.93 -7.27 -3.39
N LEU A 203 -13.15 -7.62 -4.41
CA LEU A 203 -13.15 -6.88 -5.68
C LEU A 203 -14.28 -7.47 -6.52
N ARG A 204 -15.36 -6.71 -6.66
CA ARG A 204 -16.51 -7.12 -7.47
C ARG A 204 -16.33 -6.57 -8.87
N LYS A 205 -16.68 -7.35 -9.89
CA LYS A 205 -16.86 -6.78 -11.23
C LYS A 205 -17.98 -5.76 -11.18
N ARG A 206 -17.81 -4.63 -11.88
CA ARG A 206 -18.89 -3.66 -12.05
C ARG A 206 -20.12 -4.30 -12.68
N GLN A 207 -21.28 -4.02 -12.12
CA GLN A 207 -22.56 -4.28 -12.78
C GLN A 207 -22.78 -3.15 -13.80
N ILE A 208 -22.92 -3.51 -15.07
CA ILE A 208 -23.20 -2.60 -16.20
C ILE A 208 -24.70 -2.28 -16.20
#